data_AF-F0IBB5-F1
#
_entry.id   AF-F0IBB5-F1
#
_cell.length_a   1.000
_cell.length_b   1.000
_cell.length_c   1.000
_cell.angle_alpha   90.00
_cell.angle_beta   90.00
_cell.angle_gamma   90.00
#
_symmetry.space_group_name_H-M   'P 1'
#
loop_
_entity.id
_entity.type
_entity.pdbx_description
1 polymer ?
#
loop_
_entity_poly.entity_id
_entity_poly.type
_entity_poly.pdbx_seq_one_letter_code
_entity_poly.pdbx_strand_id
1 'polypeptide(L)' 'MKQSITTLKHNVIIFATLSTLSGWVGYVVDKVTGQAHYENIETEIGSGSLGMLIWLVTTLTCTIFLRSFDRDG' A
#
# COMPACT_ATOMS: atom_id res chain seq x y z
N MET A 1 6.45 12.20 -26.16
CA MET A 1 7.24 12.30 -24.91
C MET A 1 6.56 13.11 -23.79
N LYS A 2 5.76 14.15 -24.07
CA LYS A 2 5.02 14.89 -23.02
C LYS A 2 3.87 14.09 -22.39
N GLN A 3 3.16 13.30 -23.20
CA GLN A 3 1.99 12.51 -22.77
C GLN A 3 2.35 11.40 -21.75
N SER A 4 3.49 10.72 -21.94
CA SER A 4 3.95 9.66 -21.04
C SER A 4 4.31 10.17 -19.65
N ILE A 5 4.89 11.38 -19.55
CA ILE A 5 5.22 12.00 -18.25
C ILE A 5 3.95 12.37 -17.47
N THR A 6 2.92 12.88 -18.16
CA THR A 6 1.62 13.16 -17.52
C THR A 6 0.90 11.90 -17.05
N THR A 7 0.93 10.82 -17.83
CA THR A 7 0.35 9.52 -17.45
C THR A 7 1.10 8.90 -16.27
N LEU A 8 2.44 8.92 -16.30
CA LEU A 8 3.27 8.44 -15.20
C LEU A 8 3.01 9.23 -13.90
N LYS A 9 2.90 10.56 -13.99
CA LYS A 9 2.59 11.41 -12.83
C LYS A 9 1.22 11.05 -12.22
N HIS A 10 0.22 10.83 -13.06
CA HIS A 10 -1.12 10.45 -12.61
C HIS A 10 -1.14 9.07 -11.94
N ASN A 11 -0.43 8.09 -12.50
CA ASN A 11 -0.30 6.75 -11.95
C ASN A 11 0.40 6.75 -10.58
N VAL A 12 1.45 7.57 -10.40
CA VAL A 12 2.14 7.75 -9.11
C VAL A 12 1.23 8.41 -8.07
N ILE A 13 0.42 9.39 -8.46
CA ILE A 13 -0.54 10.04 -7.54
C ILE A 13 -1.61 9.04 -7.07
N ILE A 14 -2.14 8.22 -7.98
CA ILE A 14 -3.10 7.16 -7.65
C ILE A 14 -2.46 6.16 -6.68
N PHE A 15 -1.24 5.71 -6.98
CA PHE A 15 -0.49 4.81 -6.11
C PHE A 15 -0.31 5.36 -4.70
N ALA A 16 0.17 6.61 -4.58
CA ALA A 16 0.40 7.25 -3.30
C ALA A 16 -0.89 7.39 -2.49
N THR A 17 -2.00 7.74 -3.15
CA THR A 17 -3.31 7.90 -2.51
C THR A 17 -3.83 6.55 -2.00
N LEU A 18 -3.77 5.50 -2.82
CA LEU A 18 -4.21 4.15 -2.45
C LEU A 18 -3.34 3.53 -1.35
N SER A 19 -2.02 3.71 -1.41
CA SER A 19 -1.09 3.22 -0.38
C SER A 19 -1.28 3.92 0.97
N THR A 20 -1.57 5.23 0.95
CA THR A 20 -1.88 5.98 2.18
C THR A 20 -3.21 5.50 2.77
N LEU A 21 -4.27 5.40 1.95
CA LEU A 21 -5.58 4.91 2.38
C LEU A 21 -5.54 3.49 2.94
N SER A 22 -4.83 2.58 2.27
CA SER A 22 -4.70 1.20 2.76
C SER A 22 -3.93 1.12 4.08
N GLY A 23 -2.98 2.04 4.32
CA GLY A 23 -2.27 2.14 5.59
C GLY A 23 -3.21 2.54 6.72
N TRP A 24 -4.10 3.52 6.49
CA TRP A 24 -5.14 3.90 7.45
C TRP A 24 -6.15 2.78 7.71
N VAL A 25 -6.58 2.06 6.67
CA VAL A 25 -7.48 0.91 6.82
C VAL A 25 -6.81 -0.20 7.64
N GLY A 26 -5.56 -0.52 7.33
CA GLY A 26 -4.77 -1.50 8.10
C GLY A 26 -4.65 -1.10 9.57
N TYR A 27 -4.34 0.17 9.84
CA TYR A 27 -4.27 0.70 11.19
C TYR A 27 -5.59 0.56 11.96
N VAL A 28 -6.72 0.87 11.33
CA VAL A 28 -8.05 0.70 11.94
C VAL A 28 -8.35 -0.78 12.21
N VAL A 29 -8.02 -1.67 11.27
CA VAL A 29 -8.18 -3.12 11.45
C VAL A 29 -7.35 -3.61 12.64
N ASP A 30 -6.11 -3.16 12.77
CA ASP A 30 -5.24 -3.53 13.90
C ASP A 30 -5.74 -2.97 15.22
N LYS A 31 -6.33 -1.77 15.23
CA LYS A 31 -6.99 -1.21 16.41
C LYS A 31 -8.20 -2.04 16.84
N VAL A 32 -9.05 -2.43 15.90
CA VAL A 32 -10.27 -3.21 16.18
C VAL A 32 -9.94 -4.64 16.62
N THR A 33 -8.88 -5.23 16.08
CA THR A 33 -8.46 -6.60 16.39
C THR A 33 -7.54 -6.70 17.62
N GLY A 34 -7.21 -5.58 18.27
CA GLY A 34 -6.27 -5.56 19.40
C GLY A 34 -4.83 -5.92 18.99
N GLN A 35 -4.49 -5.72 17.72
CA GLN A 35 -3.17 -5.98 17.13
C GLN A 35 -2.38 -4.69 16.84
N ALA A 36 -2.85 -3.53 17.33
CA ALA A 36 -2.17 -2.24 17.20
C ALA A 36 -0.95 -2.11 18.13
N HIS A 37 -0.11 -3.14 18.18
CA HIS A 37 1.15 -3.18 18.92
C HIS A 37 2.31 -2.89 17.96
N TYR A 38 2.34 -1.65 17.46
CA TYR A 38 3.37 -1.16 16.54
C TYR A 38 4.67 -0.74 17.25
N GLU A 39 4.74 -0.88 18.58
CA GLU A 39 5.90 -0.42 19.38
C GLU A 39 7.15 -1.32 19.21
N ASN A 40 7.00 -2.57 18.73
CA ASN A 40 8.09 -3.55 18.67
C ASN A 40 8.31 -4.17 17.28
N ILE A 41 7.81 -3.54 16.21
CA ILE A 41 7.91 -4.09 14.84
C ILE A 41 9.37 -4.37 14.44
N GLU A 42 10.33 -3.58 14.94
CA GLU A 42 11.75 -3.75 14.64
C GLU A 42 12.43 -4.88 15.43
N THR A 43 11.86 -5.31 16.57
CA THR A 43 12.55 -6.23 17.51
C THR A 43 11.92 -7.62 17.56
N GLU A 44 10.62 -7.74 17.25
CA GLU A 44 9.92 -9.02 17.19
C GLU A 44 9.77 -9.49 15.75
N ILE A 45 10.72 -10.31 15.31
CA ILE A 45 10.60 -11.07 14.06
C ILE A 45 9.45 -12.06 14.23
N GLY A 46 8.23 -11.66 13.85
CA GLY A 46 7.02 -12.49 13.93
C GLY A 46 5.74 -11.78 14.35
N SER A 47 5.79 -10.53 14.84
CA SER A 47 4.60 -9.75 15.22
C SER A 47 3.98 -9.01 14.02
N GLY A 48 3.80 -9.73 12.90
CA GLY A 48 3.12 -9.17 11.74
C GLY A 48 1.64 -8.95 12.05
N SER A 49 1.20 -7.69 12.04
CA SER A 49 -0.21 -7.35 12.28
C SER A 49 -1.05 -7.56 11.02
N LEU A 50 -2.35 -7.83 11.19
CA LEU A 50 -3.28 -8.02 10.08
C LEU A 50 -3.34 -6.78 9.17
N GLY A 51 -3.26 -5.59 9.76
CA GLY A 51 -3.22 -4.33 9.05
C GLY A 51 -1.95 -4.13 8.23
N MET A 52 -0.80 -4.62 8.72
CA MET A 52 0.44 -4.60 7.95
C MET A 52 0.37 -5.54 6.74
N LEU A 53 -0.26 -6.71 6.88
CA LEU A 53 -0.50 -7.63 5.78
C LEU A 53 -1.48 -7.02 4.74
N ILE A 54 -2.56 -6.39 5.20
CA ILE A 54 -3.51 -5.68 4.33
C ILE A 54 -2.80 -4.56 3.55
N TRP A 55 -1.96 -3.79 4.23
CA TRP A 55 -1.20 -2.71 3.60
C TRP A 55 -0.24 -3.21 2.52
N LEU A 56 0.53 -4.26 2.83
CA LEU A 56 1.50 -4.86 1.90
C LEU A 56 0.83 -5.48 0.68
N VAL A 57 -0.22 -6.30 0.88
CA VAL A 57 -0.95 -6.94 -0.23
C VAL A 57 -1.58 -5.88 -1.13
N THR A 58 -2.21 -4.86 -0.54
CA THR A 58 -2.85 -3.78 -1.31
C THR A 58 -1.83 -2.99 -2.13
N THR A 59 -0.67 -2.66 -1.54
CA THR A 59 0.40 -1.93 -2.21
C THR A 59 1.02 -2.76 -3.35
N LEU A 60 1.22 -4.06 -3.14
CA LEU A 60 1.74 -4.97 -4.15
C LEU A 60 0.77 -5.11 -5.34
N THR A 61 -0.51 -5.37 -5.04
CA THR A 61 -1.56 -5.48 -6.05
C THR A 61 -1.70 -4.18 -6.85
N CYS A 62 -1.69 -3.03 -6.19
CA CYS A 62 -1.74 -1.72 -6.86
C CYS A 62 -0.55 -1.50 -7.80
N THR A 63 0.65 -1.93 -7.39
CA THR A 63 1.86 -1.83 -8.23
C THR A 63 1.76 -2.72 -9.47
N ILE A 64 1.25 -3.96 -9.32
CA ILE A 64 1.06 -4.88 -10.44
C ILE A 64 0.02 -4.33 -11.42
N PHE A 65 -1.11 -3.81 -10.93
CA PHE A 65 -2.13 -3.21 -11.79
C PHE A 65 -1.59 -2.00 -12.57
N LEU A 66 -0.93 -1.07 -11.89
CA LEU A 66 -0.35 0.10 -12.57
C LEU A 66 0.72 -0.28 -13.59
N ARG A 67 1.54 -1.31 -13.30
CA ARG A 67 2.55 -1.83 -14.23
C ARG A 67 1.91 -2.53 -15.44
N SER A 68 0.79 -3.22 -15.26
CA SER A 68 0.05 -3.82 -16.38
C SER A 68 -0.59 -2.76 -17.27
N PHE A 69 -1.18 -1.71 -16.69
CA PHE A 69 -1.75 -0.60 -17.47
C PHE A 69 -0.69 0.24 -18.22
N ASP A 70 0.54 0.34 -17.69
CA ASP A 70 1.66 0.99 -18.38
C ASP A 70 2.19 0.16 -19.57
N ARG A 71 1.91 -1.16 -19.59
CA ARG A 71 2.33 -2.07 -20.66
C ARG A 71 1.34 -2.18 -21.83
N ASP A 72 0.11 -1.71 -21.63
CA ASP A 72 -0.96 -1.71 -22.64
C ASP A 72 -1.10 -0.34 -23.37
N GLY A 73 -0.09 0.53 -23.30
CA GLY A 73 -0.08 1.88 -23.89
C GLY A 73 0.98 2.09 -24.97
#